data_AF-A0A2G2VLP2-F1
#
_entry.id   AF-A0A2G2VLP2-F1
#
_cell.length_a   1.000
_cell.length_b   1.000
_cell.length_c   1.000
_cell.angle_alpha   90.00
_cell.angle_beta   90.00
_cell.angle_gamma   90.00
#
_symmetry.space_group_name_H-M   'P 1'
#
loop_
_entity.id
_entity.type
_entity.pdbx_description
1 polymer ?
#
loop_
_entity_poly.entity_id
_entity_poly.type
_entity_poly.pdbx_seq_one_letter_code
_entity_poly.pdbx_strand_id
1 'polypeptide(L)'
;MNGNFKVYSLSALFNKQQPKEELFDVDCPISSACVVGSAKGLVCLFNQRETCILNPTFRKSKKLYVMWGSSLAAKCGFGYDESHDDYKAQFISCCRNSSHHVVNIYSLRSDSWTTVHEHFQGIFLINCLGKYVNGKLYWASSTGISTYIVSKIISFDLADETWGSVALPFVDKTSLISNRESWE
;
A
#
# COMPACT_ATOMS: atom_id res chain seq x y z
N MET A 1 -5.97 -35.63 -5.84
CA MET A 1 -4.94 -34.90 -5.07
C MET A 1 -5.66 -34.18 -3.93
N ASN A 2 -5.54 -34.70 -2.70
CA ASN A 2 -6.21 -34.16 -1.51
C ASN A 2 -5.38 -33.01 -0.94
N GLY A 3 -5.75 -31.77 -1.29
CA GLY A 3 -5.23 -30.58 -0.61
C GLY A 3 -6.03 -30.31 0.66
N ASN A 4 -5.45 -30.61 1.82
CA ASN A 4 -5.97 -30.18 3.12
C ASN A 4 -5.76 -28.66 3.27
N PHE A 5 -6.68 -27.86 2.74
CA PHE A 5 -6.74 -26.44 3.06
C PHE A 5 -7.39 -26.27 4.43
N LYS A 6 -6.60 -25.95 5.46
CA LYS A 6 -7.14 -25.45 6.73
C LYS A 6 -7.72 -24.06 6.47
N VAL A 7 -9.04 -23.99 6.30
CA VAL A 7 -9.77 -22.72 6.28
C VAL A 7 -9.93 -22.27 7.73
N TYR A 8 -9.11 -21.31 8.15
CA TYR A 8 -9.30 -20.64 9.43
C TYR A 8 -10.47 -19.66 9.31
N SER A 9 -11.39 -19.70 10.26
CA SER A 9 -12.53 -18.77 10.29
C SER A 9 -12.05 -17.35 10.61
N LEU A 10 -12.13 -16.46 9.62
CA LEU A 10 -11.86 -15.01 9.72
C LEU A 10 -12.78 -14.28 10.73
N SER A 11 -13.73 -14.97 11.35
CA SER A 11 -14.65 -14.40 12.34
C SER A 11 -13.93 -13.82 13.57
N ALA A 12 -12.70 -14.25 13.87
CA ALA A 12 -11.91 -13.68 14.97
C ALA A 12 -11.39 -12.25 14.70
N LEU A 13 -11.27 -11.81 13.44
CA LEU A 13 -10.70 -10.49 13.08
C LEU A 13 -11.61 -9.31 13.42
N PHE A 14 -12.92 -9.55 13.61
CA PHE A 14 -13.88 -8.49 13.95
C PHE A 14 -14.66 -8.77 15.25
N ASN A 15 -14.46 -9.92 15.89
CA ASN A 15 -15.25 -10.34 17.08
C ASN A 15 -14.47 -10.36 18.40
N LYS A 16 -13.19 -9.97 18.44
CA LYS A 16 -12.49 -9.80 19.72
C LYS A 16 -12.80 -8.42 20.29
N GLN A 17 -13.93 -8.34 21.01
CA GLN A 17 -14.27 -7.30 22.01
C GLN A 17 -13.70 -5.90 21.73
N GLN A 18 -14.02 -5.31 20.57
CA GLN A 18 -13.93 -3.85 20.43
C GLN A 18 -15.30 -3.24 20.82
N PRO A 19 -15.32 -2.06 21.47
CA PRO A 19 -16.56 -1.40 21.81
C PRO A 19 -17.24 -0.95 20.54
N LYS A 20 -18.21 -1.75 20.06
CA LYS A 20 -19.32 -1.37 19.17
C LYS A 20 -18.96 -0.29 18.12
N GLU A 21 -17.88 -0.49 17.37
CA GLU A 21 -17.59 0.35 16.21
C GLU A 21 -18.48 -0.09 15.04
N GLU A 22 -19.06 0.90 14.39
CA GLU A 22 -20.12 0.76 13.39
C GLU A 22 -19.59 0.02 12.15
N LEU A 23 -19.78 -1.29 12.13
CA LEU A 23 -19.72 -2.10 10.92
C LEU A 23 -20.90 -1.70 10.05
N PHE A 24 -20.65 -0.88 9.03
CA PHE A 24 -21.70 -0.46 8.10
C PHE A 24 -21.94 -1.53 7.05
N ASP A 25 -23.23 -1.83 6.82
CA ASP A 25 -23.68 -2.45 5.57
C ASP A 25 -23.39 -1.47 4.42
N VAL A 26 -22.96 -1.99 3.27
CA VAL A 26 -22.40 -1.16 2.19
C VAL A 26 -23.49 -0.38 1.48
N ASP A 27 -23.75 0.86 1.90
CA ASP A 27 -24.21 1.95 1.03
C ASP A 27 -23.01 2.85 0.71
N CYS A 28 -22.12 2.35 -0.17
CA CYS A 28 -20.97 3.12 -0.62
C CYS A 28 -21.37 3.90 -1.89
N PRO A 29 -21.28 5.24 -1.91
CA PRO A 29 -21.31 5.98 -3.17
C PRO A 29 -19.95 5.76 -3.86
N ILE A 30 -19.79 4.60 -4.51
CA ILE A 30 -18.54 4.11 -5.12
C ILE A 30 -18.04 4.98 -6.29
N SER A 31 -18.73 6.06 -6.67
CA SER A 31 -18.50 6.77 -7.94
C SER A 31 -17.14 7.46 -8.12
N SER A 32 -16.17 7.32 -7.20
CA SER A 32 -14.80 7.84 -7.38
C SER A 32 -13.70 7.19 -6.51
N ALA A 33 -13.92 6.00 -5.93
CA ALA A 33 -12.92 5.38 -5.06
C ALA A 33 -11.81 4.67 -5.85
N CYS A 34 -10.56 4.81 -5.41
CA CYS A 34 -9.38 4.14 -5.94
C CYS A 34 -9.00 2.97 -5.03
N VAL A 35 -8.62 1.84 -5.62
CA VAL A 35 -8.07 0.69 -4.87
C VAL A 35 -6.61 1.00 -4.52
N VAL A 36 -6.34 1.17 -3.23
CA VAL A 36 -4.97 1.37 -2.71
C VAL A 36 -4.17 0.08 -2.87
N GLY A 37 -4.78 -1.04 -2.51
CA GLY A 37 -4.19 -2.36 -2.58
C GLY A 37 -5.12 -3.42 -2.00
N SER A 38 -4.71 -4.67 -2.13
CA SER A 38 -5.42 -5.81 -1.58
C SER A 38 -4.42 -6.83 -1.03
N ALA A 39 -4.77 -7.46 0.09
CA ALA A 39 -3.96 -8.49 0.72
C ALA A 39 -4.89 -9.47 1.44
N LYS A 40 -4.60 -10.78 1.35
CA LYS A 40 -5.30 -11.86 2.07
C LYS A 40 -6.83 -11.74 2.16
N GLY A 41 -7.46 -11.29 1.07
CA GLY A 41 -8.93 -11.18 0.96
C GLY A 41 -9.53 -9.86 1.46
N LEU A 42 -8.73 -8.92 1.99
CA LEU A 42 -9.14 -7.55 2.28
C LEU A 42 -8.68 -6.60 1.16
N VAL A 43 -9.48 -5.55 0.95
CA VAL A 43 -9.22 -4.50 -0.05
C VAL A 43 -9.22 -3.15 0.67
N CYS A 44 -8.18 -2.35 0.47
CA CYS A 44 -8.15 -0.98 0.94
C CYS A 44 -8.59 -0.04 -0.18
N LEU A 45 -9.57 0.80 0.12
CA LEU A 45 -10.15 1.78 -0.79
C LEU A 45 -9.88 3.19 -0.26
N PHE A 46 -9.61 4.10 -1.17
CA PHE A 46 -9.33 5.50 -0.88
C PHE A 46 -10.12 6.40 -1.82
N ASN A 47 -10.76 7.43 -1.28
CA ASN A 47 -11.30 8.55 -2.05
C ASN A 47 -10.85 9.88 -1.43
N GLN A 48 -11.29 11.01 -1.99
CA GLN A 48 -10.89 12.35 -1.52
C GLN A 48 -11.31 12.66 -0.07
N ARG A 49 -12.26 11.92 0.51
CA ARG A 49 -12.84 12.17 1.83
C ARG A 49 -12.51 11.09 2.86
N GLU A 50 -12.42 9.85 2.42
CA GLU A 50 -12.39 8.68 3.30
C GLU A 50 -11.45 7.61 2.76
N THR A 51 -10.85 6.87 3.70
CA THR A 51 -10.20 5.59 3.43
C THR A 51 -10.99 4.51 4.15
N CYS A 52 -11.17 3.33 3.56
CA CYS A 52 -11.75 2.20 4.24
C CYS A 52 -11.07 0.88 3.86
N ILE A 53 -11.14 -0.08 4.77
CA ILE A 53 -10.75 -1.47 4.53
C ILE A 53 -12.03 -2.27 4.38
N LEU A 54 -12.21 -2.88 3.22
CA LEU A 54 -13.35 -3.68 2.83
C LEU A 54 -13.00 -5.17 2.89
N ASN A 55 -13.86 -5.94 3.55
CA ASN A 55 -13.98 -7.37 3.34
C ASN A 55 -15.14 -7.63 2.36
N PRO A 56 -14.86 -7.91 1.07
CA PRO A 56 -15.90 -8.07 0.06
C PRO A 56 -16.75 -9.34 0.29
N THR A 57 -16.18 -10.38 0.92
CA THR A 57 -16.87 -11.65 1.19
C THR A 57 -18.02 -11.46 2.16
N PHE A 58 -17.80 -10.69 3.23
CA PHE A 58 -18.81 -10.42 4.25
C PHE A 58 -19.51 -9.07 4.06
N ARG A 59 -19.14 -8.32 3.01
CA ARG A 59 -19.61 -6.94 2.76
C ARG A 59 -19.49 -6.04 3.99
N LYS A 60 -18.41 -6.22 4.75
CA LYS A 60 -18.11 -5.40 5.93
C LYS A 60 -16.99 -4.45 5.61
N SER A 61 -17.11 -3.20 6.04
CA SER A 61 -16.05 -2.21 5.90
C SER A 61 -15.70 -1.59 7.23
N LYS A 62 -14.42 -1.24 7.41
CA LYS A 62 -13.93 -0.38 8.48
C LYS A 62 -13.42 0.91 7.87
N LYS A 63 -14.01 2.03 8.29
CA LYS A 63 -13.52 3.36 7.89
C LYS A 63 -12.26 3.69 8.69
N LEU A 64 -11.27 4.24 8.00
CA LEU A 64 -10.06 4.76 8.62
C LEU A 64 -10.20 6.27 8.68
N TYR A 65 -10.33 6.80 9.89
CA TYR A 65 -10.33 8.26 10.10
C TYR A 65 -8.89 8.74 10.01
N VAL A 66 -8.49 9.20 8.83
CA VAL A 66 -7.13 9.68 8.61
C VAL A 66 -7.02 11.12 9.11
N MET A 67 -6.10 11.36 10.04
CA MET A 67 -5.78 12.72 10.50
C MET A 67 -4.87 13.42 9.50
N TRP A 68 -5.39 13.88 8.35
CA TRP A 68 -4.61 14.74 7.47
C TRP A 68 -4.66 16.19 7.94
N GLY A 69 -3.53 16.72 8.38
CA GLY A 69 -3.30 18.17 8.40
C GLY A 69 -3.06 18.64 6.96
N SER A 70 -4.09 19.22 6.33
CA SER A 70 -4.13 20.01 5.07
C SER A 70 -3.33 19.55 3.83
N SER A 71 -2.57 18.46 3.90
CA SER A 71 -1.72 17.91 2.86
C SER A 71 -2.29 16.55 2.47
N LEU A 72 -2.91 16.50 1.29
CA LEU A 72 -3.35 15.25 0.68
C LEU A 72 -2.18 14.27 0.64
N ALA A 73 -2.35 13.06 1.16
CA ALA A 73 -1.35 12.00 1.05
C ALA A 73 -0.99 11.81 -0.43
N ALA A 74 0.29 11.98 -0.77
CA ALA A 74 0.74 11.95 -2.16
C ALA A 74 0.95 10.51 -2.64
N LYS A 75 1.26 9.61 -1.72
CA LYS A 75 1.52 8.19 -1.97
C LYS A 75 0.85 7.35 -0.89
N CYS A 76 0.37 6.17 -1.25
CA CYS A 76 -0.21 5.23 -0.29
C CYS A 76 0.05 3.77 -0.70
N GLY A 77 -0.12 2.85 0.24
CA GLY A 77 0.00 1.41 0.00
C GLY A 77 -0.76 0.63 1.06
N PHE A 78 -1.16 -0.59 0.73
CA PHE A 78 -1.84 -1.49 1.64
C PHE A 78 -1.31 -2.90 1.49
N GLY A 79 -1.05 -3.56 2.61
CA GLY A 79 -0.51 -4.90 2.61
C GLY A 79 -0.72 -5.62 3.92
N TYR A 80 -0.15 -6.81 4.01
CA TYR A 80 -0.26 -7.69 5.17
C TYR A 80 1.12 -8.09 5.66
N ASP A 81 1.33 -7.90 6.95
CA ASP A 81 2.49 -8.31 7.74
C ASP A 81 2.23 -9.71 8.29
N GLU A 82 2.94 -10.70 7.73
CA GLU A 82 2.75 -12.10 8.10
C GLU A 82 3.30 -12.45 9.48
N SER A 83 4.36 -11.75 9.91
CA SER A 83 5.02 -12.00 11.19
C SER A 83 4.13 -11.61 12.36
N HIS A 84 3.31 -10.59 12.17
CA HIS A 84 2.47 -10.02 13.22
C HIS A 84 0.97 -10.25 13.03
N ASP A 85 0.57 -10.94 11.95
CA ASP A 85 -0.84 -11.14 11.56
C ASP A 85 -1.61 -9.80 11.51
N ASP A 86 -1.05 -8.85 10.77
CA ASP A 86 -1.54 -7.47 10.78
C ASP A 86 -1.71 -6.91 9.35
N TYR A 87 -2.82 -6.21 9.14
CA TYR A 87 -3.03 -5.45 7.92
C TYR A 87 -2.59 -4.02 8.15
N LYS A 88 -1.71 -3.54 7.28
CA LYS A 88 -1.16 -2.20 7.40
C LYS A 88 -1.51 -1.35 6.19
N ALA A 89 -1.98 -0.13 6.45
CA ALA A 89 -2.21 0.89 5.43
C ALA A 89 -1.22 2.03 5.65
N GLN A 90 -0.38 2.30 4.65
CA GLN A 90 0.65 3.33 4.71
C GLN A 90 0.26 4.52 3.83
N PHE A 91 0.45 5.74 4.36
CA PHE A 91 0.22 7.01 3.68
C PHE A 91 1.45 7.89 3.83
N ILE A 92 1.97 8.37 2.71
CA ILE A 92 3.18 9.20 2.67
C ILE A 92 2.77 10.58 2.16
N SER A 93 2.92 11.59 3.00
CA SER A 93 2.84 12.99 2.57
C SER A 93 4.24 13.51 2.28
N CYS A 94 4.36 14.21 1.15
CA CYS A 94 5.59 14.89 0.76
C CYS A 94 5.39 16.38 0.95
N CYS A 95 6.28 17.05 1.67
CA CYS A 95 6.34 18.51 1.60
C CYS A 95 6.89 18.90 0.23
N ARG A 96 6.19 19.78 -0.51
CA ARG A 96 6.70 20.27 -1.80
C ARG A 96 8.10 20.88 -1.57
N ASN A 97 9.07 20.47 -2.38
CA ASN A 97 10.46 20.93 -2.35
C ASN A 97 11.29 20.49 -1.12
N SER A 98 10.87 19.45 -0.38
CA SER A 98 11.74 18.84 0.63
C SER A 98 11.84 17.33 0.45
N SER A 99 12.96 16.78 0.90
CA SER A 99 13.21 15.34 1.05
C SER A 99 12.62 14.79 2.35
N HIS A 100 11.83 15.58 3.08
CA HIS A 100 11.15 15.16 4.29
C HIS A 100 9.78 14.57 3.94
N HIS A 101 9.59 13.34 4.37
CA HIS A 101 8.38 12.58 4.18
C HIS A 101 7.78 12.27 5.54
N VAL A 102 6.49 12.50 5.68
CA VAL A 102 5.74 12.04 6.85
C VAL A 102 5.00 10.78 6.44
N VAL A 103 5.35 9.67 7.09
CA VAL A 103 4.83 8.35 6.82
C VAL A 103 3.86 8.01 7.95
N ASN A 104 2.59 7.86 7.63
CA ASN A 104 1.56 7.41 8.57
C ASN A 104 1.22 5.96 8.25
N ILE A 105 1.33 5.09 9.24
CA ILE A 105 1.04 3.66 9.12
C ILE A 105 -0.12 3.36 10.07
N TYR A 106 -1.23 2.91 9.52
CA TYR A 106 -2.33 2.36 10.30
C TYR A 106 -2.14 0.86 10.44
N SER A 107 -2.25 0.35 11.66
CA SER A 107 -2.34 -1.08 11.97
C SER A 107 -3.80 -1.43 12.24
N LEU A 108 -4.34 -2.38 11.48
CA LEU A 108 -5.69 -2.89 11.73
C LEU A 108 -5.76 -3.68 13.03
N ARG A 109 -4.68 -4.38 13.39
CA ARG A 109 -4.62 -5.22 14.60
C ARG A 109 -4.65 -4.40 15.89
N SER A 110 -3.87 -3.33 15.97
CA SER A 110 -3.87 -2.44 17.15
C SER A 110 -4.87 -1.29 17.05
N ASP A 111 -5.51 -1.14 15.89
CA ASP A 111 -6.46 -0.08 15.60
C ASP A 111 -5.90 1.32 15.87
N SER A 112 -4.65 1.52 15.46
CA SER A 112 -3.91 2.72 15.79
C SER A 112 -3.04 3.19 14.64
N TRP A 113 -2.73 4.48 14.69
CA TRP A 113 -1.83 5.14 13.76
C TRP A 113 -0.46 5.34 14.39
N THR A 114 0.58 5.07 13.62
CA THR A 114 1.96 5.41 13.93
C THR A 114 2.48 6.38 12.87
N THR A 115 3.13 7.45 13.30
CA THR A 115 3.73 8.43 12.41
C THR A 115 5.24 8.35 12.50
N VAL A 116 5.90 8.18 11.36
CA VAL A 116 7.36 8.14 11.22
C VAL A 116 7.79 9.28 10.30
N HIS A 117 8.87 9.97 10.67
CA HIS A 117 9.46 11.01 9.86
C HIS A 117 10.67 10.45 9.13
N GLU A 118 10.62 10.49 7.81
CA GLU A 118 11.65 9.89 6.97
C GLU A 118 12.30 10.90 6.04
N HIS A 119 13.56 10.65 5.72
CA HIS A 119 14.37 11.53 4.90
C HIS A 119 14.96 10.80 3.69
N PHE A 120 14.30 10.93 2.55
CA PHE A 120 14.75 10.34 1.28
C PHE A 120 15.60 11.35 0.51
N GLN A 121 16.90 11.41 0.80
CA GLN A 121 17.80 12.30 0.05
C GLN A 121 17.87 11.90 -1.43
N GLY A 122 17.44 12.81 -2.31
CA GLY A 122 17.58 12.65 -3.76
C GLY A 122 16.77 11.48 -4.33
N ILE A 123 15.73 11.01 -3.64
CA ILE A 123 14.85 9.93 -4.11
C ILE A 123 13.42 10.46 -4.15
N PHE A 124 12.79 10.37 -5.32
CA PHE A 124 11.43 10.82 -5.56
C PHE A 124 10.55 9.64 -5.94
N LEU A 125 9.51 9.37 -5.15
CA LEU A 125 8.54 8.32 -5.46
C LEU A 125 7.63 8.76 -6.61
N ILE A 126 7.61 7.97 -7.69
CA ILE A 126 6.90 8.31 -8.92
C ILE A 126 5.42 7.93 -8.78
N ASN A 127 5.13 6.63 -8.63
CA ASN A 127 3.76 6.12 -8.57
C ASN A 127 3.06 6.49 -7.27
N CYS A 128 1.76 6.79 -7.34
CA CYS A 128 0.96 7.08 -6.15
C CYS A 128 0.68 5.84 -5.29
N LEU A 129 0.44 4.70 -5.94
CA LEU A 129 0.02 3.47 -5.27
C LEU A 129 1.17 2.48 -5.17
N GLY A 130 1.59 2.18 -3.94
CA GLY A 130 2.55 1.15 -3.62
C GLY A 130 1.99 -0.23 -3.92
N LYS A 131 2.83 -1.13 -4.42
CA LYS A 131 2.44 -2.50 -4.77
C LYS A 131 2.88 -3.46 -3.67
N TYR A 132 1.94 -4.24 -3.15
CA TYR A 132 2.21 -5.25 -2.14
C TYR A 132 2.67 -6.56 -2.78
N VAL A 133 3.85 -7.04 -2.39
CA VAL A 133 4.38 -8.34 -2.79
C VAL A 133 5.18 -8.92 -1.63
N ASN A 134 4.84 -10.13 -1.17
CA ASN A 134 5.59 -10.91 -0.16
C ASN A 134 5.98 -10.09 1.09
N GLY A 135 5.00 -9.50 1.77
CA GLY A 135 5.24 -8.75 3.02
C GLY A 135 5.78 -7.32 2.82
N LYS A 136 6.06 -6.90 1.58
CA LYS A 136 6.66 -5.60 1.28
C LYS A 136 5.80 -4.75 0.37
N LEU A 137 5.85 -3.44 0.55
CA LEU A 137 5.31 -2.45 -0.38
C LEU A 137 6.41 -1.89 -1.27
N TYR A 138 6.12 -1.67 -2.55
CA TYR A 138 7.09 -1.20 -3.53
C TYR A 138 6.61 0.03 -4.30
N TRP A 139 7.53 0.99 -4.52
CA TRP A 139 7.34 2.16 -5.36
C TRP A 139 8.51 2.32 -6.32
N ALA A 140 8.22 2.67 -7.57
CA ALA A 140 9.20 3.16 -8.50
C ALA A 140 9.70 4.54 -8.05
N SER A 141 11.01 4.77 -8.16
CA SER A 141 11.61 6.04 -7.80
C SER A 141 12.56 6.58 -8.86
N SER A 142 12.76 7.89 -8.82
CA SER A 142 13.70 8.64 -9.63
C SER A 142 14.70 9.36 -8.74
N THR A 143 15.91 9.60 -9.26
CA THR A 143 16.94 10.41 -8.60
C THR A 143 16.89 11.89 -8.97
N GLY A 144 15.97 12.29 -9.86
CA GLY A 144 15.82 13.68 -10.32
C GLY A 144 14.37 14.14 -10.21
N ILE A 145 14.17 15.35 -9.66
CA ILE A 145 12.83 15.98 -9.45
C ILE A 145 12.04 16.10 -10.76
N SER A 146 12.73 16.30 -11.89
CA SER A 146 12.13 16.59 -13.20
C SER A 146 12.18 15.41 -14.18
N THR A 147 12.74 14.26 -13.78
CA THR A 147 12.86 13.09 -14.65
C THR A 147 11.94 11.99 -14.15
N TYR A 148 10.95 11.59 -14.96
CA TYR A 148 10.16 10.38 -14.73
C TYR A 148 10.92 9.08 -15.09
N ILE A 149 12.25 9.18 -15.22
CA ILE A 149 13.13 8.05 -15.48
C ILE A 149 13.25 7.28 -14.17
N VAL A 150 12.69 6.07 -14.16
CA VAL A 150 12.84 5.16 -13.02
C VAL A 150 14.31 4.78 -12.90
N SER A 151 14.90 4.97 -11.73
CA SER A 151 16.28 4.59 -11.44
C SER A 151 16.38 3.48 -10.40
N LYS A 152 15.42 3.40 -9.46
CA LYS A 152 15.36 2.37 -8.42
C LYS A 152 13.91 1.98 -8.12
N ILE A 153 13.76 0.85 -7.44
CA ILE A 153 12.53 0.49 -6.76
C ILE A 153 12.80 0.64 -5.26
N ILE A 154 12.01 1.46 -4.57
CA ILE A 154 12.04 1.60 -3.12
C ILE A 154 11.04 0.61 -2.54
N SER A 155 11.45 -0.08 -1.49
CA SER A 155 10.61 -1.03 -0.76
C SER A 155 10.43 -0.60 0.68
N PHE A 156 9.30 -0.95 1.27
CA PHE A 156 9.07 -0.88 2.71
C PHE A 156 8.66 -2.26 3.22
N ASP A 157 9.40 -2.79 4.20
CA ASP A 157 9.07 -4.03 4.88
C ASP A 157 7.99 -3.78 5.93
N LEU A 158 6.85 -4.48 5.82
CA LEU A 158 5.74 -4.27 6.76
C LEU A 158 5.99 -4.90 8.13
N ALA A 159 6.81 -5.95 8.21
CA ALA A 159 7.10 -6.64 9.47
C ALA A 159 8.12 -5.86 10.29
N ASP A 160 9.23 -5.50 9.64
CA ASP A 160 10.33 -4.78 10.31
C ASP A 160 10.13 -3.27 10.32
N GLU A 161 9.17 -2.76 9.54
CA GLU A 161 8.91 -1.32 9.34
C GLU A 161 10.14 -0.56 8.84
N THR A 162 10.92 -1.20 7.97
CA THR A 162 12.18 -0.64 7.42
C THR A 162 12.11 -0.36 5.93
N TRP A 163 12.85 0.67 5.51
CA TRP A 163 13.03 1.01 4.10
C TRP A 163 14.17 0.22 3.47
N GLY A 164 14.00 -0.11 2.20
CA GLY A 164 15.00 -0.78 1.37
C GLY A 164 14.94 -0.32 -0.08
N SER A 165 15.81 -0.88 -0.91
CA SER A 165 15.78 -0.64 -2.34
C SER A 165 16.18 -1.87 -3.14
N VAL A 166 15.62 -1.97 -4.34
CA VAL A 166 15.90 -3.03 -5.31
C VAL A 166 16.37 -2.36 -6.60
N ALA A 167 17.45 -2.90 -7.18
CA ALA A 167 17.94 -2.46 -8.48
C ALA A 167 16.93 -2.82 -9.58
N LEU A 168 16.86 -2.00 -10.63
CA LEU A 168 16.04 -2.34 -11.78
C LEU A 168 16.60 -3.58 -12.48
N PRO A 169 15.74 -4.43 -13.06
CA PRO A 169 16.21 -5.50 -13.92
C PRO A 169 17.00 -4.86 -15.07
N PHE A 170 18.22 -5.34 -15.30
CA PHE A 170 19.01 -4.93 -16.46
C PHE A 170 18.25 -5.31 -17.74
N VAL A 171 17.86 -4.31 -18.53
CA VAL A 171 17.39 -4.55 -19.89
C VAL A 171 18.63 -4.65 -20.76
N ASP A 172 19.01 -5.86 -21.15
CA ASP A 172 20.05 -6.04 -22.15
C ASP A 172 19.53 -5.54 -23.50
N LYS A 173 20.12 -4.44 -24.00
CA LYS A 173 19.67 -3.75 -25.23
C LYS A 173 19.72 -4.65 -26.47
N THR A 174 20.43 -5.77 -26.42
CA THR A 174 20.51 -6.78 -27.50
C THR A 174 19.17 -7.48 -27.74
N SER A 175 18.35 -7.66 -26.70
CA SER A 175 17.05 -8.36 -26.78
C SER A 175 15.92 -7.54 -27.44
N LEU A 176 16.12 -6.23 -27.64
CA LEU A 176 15.18 -5.37 -28.37
C LEU A 176 15.44 -5.36 -29.89
N ILE A 177 16.60 -5.84 -30.33
CA ILE A 177 16.99 -5.86 -31.75
C ILE A 177 16.51 -7.16 -32.41
N SER A 178 16.42 -8.28 -31.68
CA SER A 178 15.98 -9.57 -32.22
C SER A 178 14.48 -9.68 -32.53
N ASN A 179 13.65 -8.75 -32.05
CA ASN A 179 12.20 -8.75 -32.30
C ASN A 179 11.77 -7.81 -33.43
N ARG A 180 12.73 -7.16 -34.13
CA ARG A 180 12.43 -6.26 -35.25
C ARG A 180 12.56 -6.90 -36.63
N GLU A 181 13.11 -8.11 -36.72
CA GLU A 181 13.37 -8.79 -38.00
C GLU A 181 12.37 -9.92 -38.35
N SER A 182 11.29 -10.10 -37.58
CA SER A 182 10.35 -11.21 -37.79
C SER A 182 9.00 -10.81 -38.43
N TRP A 183 8.93 -9.68 -39.13
CA TRP A 183 7.77 -9.28 -39.92
C TRP A 183 8.17 -8.60 -41.25
N GLU A 184 9.14 -9.17 -41.96
CA GLU A 184 9.20 -9.03 -43.42
C GLU A 184 8.30 -10.08 -44.09
#